data_AF-A0A653F6C9-F1
#
_entry.id   AF-A0A653F6C9-F1
#
_cell.length_a   1.000
_cell.length_b   1.000
_cell.length_c   1.000
_cell.angle_alpha   90.00
_cell.angle_beta   90.00
_cell.angle_gamma   90.00
#
_symmetry.space_group_name_H-M   'P 1'
#
loop_
_entity.id
_entity.type
_entity.pdbx_description
1 polymer ?
#
loop_
_entity_poly.entity_id
_entity_poly.type
_entity_poly.pdbx_seq_one_letter_code
_entity_poly.pdbx_strand_id
1 'polypeptide(L)'
;MTTRLTPGRRLRRDLDVALRELEQNSGDSIEWSDVDLAVTLPLIEATADRIEMLRAKLAAEAEQHDKLSLRGVQIAAEVRQAESQLTRLVASLGLDANDEVPPIKSAKHQAAARSRWDRRSHRRVSA
;
A
#
# COMPACT_ATOMS: atom_id res chain seq x y z
N MET A 1 -3.08 -26.87 20.75
CA MET A 1 -2.78 -25.42 20.73
C MET A 1 -3.01 -24.90 19.32
N THR A 2 -4.12 -24.21 19.08
CA THR A 2 -4.32 -23.48 17.81
C THR A 2 -3.45 -22.23 17.84
N THR A 3 -2.40 -22.19 17.04
CA THR A 3 -1.57 -21.00 16.85
C THR A 3 -2.46 -19.86 16.35
N ARG A 4 -2.56 -18.77 17.12
CA ARG A 4 -3.26 -17.56 16.66
C ARG A 4 -2.54 -17.08 15.40
N LEU A 5 -3.30 -16.88 14.32
CA LEU A 5 -2.77 -16.31 13.10
C LEU A 5 -2.31 -14.88 13.35
N THR A 6 -1.16 -14.52 12.78
CA THR A 6 -0.69 -13.14 12.77
C THR A 6 -1.65 -12.28 11.93
N PRO A 7 -1.76 -10.97 12.20
CA PRO A 7 -2.54 -10.04 11.37
C PRO A 7 -2.24 -10.15 9.88
N GLY A 8 -0.96 -10.26 9.51
CA GLY A 8 -0.52 -10.45 8.12
C GLY A 8 -1.10 -11.70 7.49
N ARG A 9 -0.98 -12.86 8.17
CA ARG A 9 -1.57 -14.11 7.65
C ARG A 9 -3.09 -14.08 7.57
N ARG A 10 -3.75 -13.32 8.44
CA ARG A 10 -5.21 -13.11 8.34
C ARG A 10 -5.52 -12.30 7.08
N LEU A 11 -4.84 -11.17 6.88
CA LEU A 11 -5.00 -10.35 5.68
C LEU A 11 -4.70 -11.14 4.39
N ARG A 12 -3.67 -11.99 4.38
CA ARG A 12 -3.38 -12.87 3.23
C ARG A 12 -4.57 -13.75 2.86
N ARG A 13 -5.23 -14.34 3.86
CA ARG A 13 -6.43 -15.17 3.65
C ARG A 13 -7.60 -14.35 3.15
N ASP A 14 -7.80 -13.15 3.69
CA ASP A 14 -8.88 -12.25 3.25
C ASP A 14 -8.67 -11.85 1.78
N LEU A 15 -7.41 -11.61 1.36
CA LEU A 15 -7.06 -11.35 -0.04
C LEU A 15 -7.26 -12.59 -0.94
N ASP A 16 -6.92 -13.80 -0.46
CA ASP A 16 -7.19 -15.04 -1.20
C ASP A 16 -8.70 -15.29 -1.38
N VAL A 17 -9.52 -14.91 -0.39
CA VAL A 17 -10.98 -14.96 -0.50
C VAL A 17 -11.46 -13.95 -1.54
N ALA A 18 -10.97 -12.70 -1.47
CA ALA A 18 -11.32 -11.66 -2.43
C ALA A 18 -10.96 -12.03 -3.88
N LEU A 19 -9.81 -12.67 -4.12
CA LEU A 19 -9.42 -13.15 -5.46
C LEU A 19 -10.41 -14.20 -5.98
N ARG A 20 -10.82 -15.15 -5.14
CA ARG A 20 -11.79 -16.19 -5.53
C ARG A 20 -13.18 -15.62 -5.80
N GLU A 21 -13.60 -14.63 -5.01
CA GLU A 21 -14.86 -13.92 -5.27
C GLU A 21 -14.79 -13.17 -6.61
N LEU A 22 -13.64 -12.57 -6.94
CA LEU A 22 -13.43 -11.91 -8.23
C LEU A 22 -13.47 -12.91 -9.39
N GLU A 23 -12.80 -14.07 -9.27
CA GLU A 23 -12.84 -15.17 -10.24
C GLU A 23 -14.27 -15.66 -10.50
N GLN A 24 -15.07 -15.82 -9.44
CA GLN A 24 -16.48 -16.23 -9.55
C GLN A 24 -17.35 -15.17 -10.26
N ASN A 25 -17.03 -13.89 -10.08
CA ASN A 25 -17.81 -12.78 -10.64
C ASN A 25 -17.43 -12.46 -12.10
N SER A 26 -16.16 -12.60 -12.47
CA SER A 26 -15.70 -12.36 -13.84
C SER A 26 -15.99 -13.53 -14.78
N GLY A 27 -16.01 -14.75 -14.26
CA GLY A 27 -16.08 -15.98 -15.05
C GLY A 27 -14.76 -16.35 -15.75
N ASP A 28 -13.71 -15.54 -15.56
CA ASP A 28 -12.34 -15.80 -16.01
C ASP A 28 -11.54 -16.44 -14.88
N SER A 29 -10.62 -17.35 -15.22
CA SER A 29 -9.67 -17.88 -14.23
C SER A 29 -8.66 -16.81 -13.87
N ILE A 30 -8.68 -16.36 -12.61
CA ILE A 30 -7.81 -15.33 -12.07
C ILE A 30 -6.93 -15.96 -11.00
N GLU A 31 -5.62 -15.93 -11.25
CA GLU A 31 -4.61 -16.40 -10.32
C GLU A 31 -3.65 -15.27 -9.93
N TRP A 32 -3.02 -15.41 -8.77
CA TRP A 32 -1.94 -14.50 -8.38
C TRP A 32 -0.77 -14.61 -9.35
N SER A 33 -0.20 -13.47 -9.75
CA SER A 33 1.04 -13.49 -10.52
C SER A 33 2.22 -13.99 -9.67
N ASP A 34 3.26 -14.50 -10.33
CA ASP A 34 4.51 -14.92 -9.66
C ASP A 34 5.11 -13.78 -8.82
N VAL A 35 4.99 -12.54 -9.30
CA VAL A 35 5.48 -11.34 -8.59
C VAL A 35 4.65 -11.09 -7.33
N ASP A 36 3.34 -11.26 -7.39
CA ASP A 36 2.49 -11.09 -6.23
C ASP A 36 2.77 -12.15 -5.17
N LEU A 37 2.90 -13.40 -5.59
CA LEU A 37 3.23 -14.50 -4.69
C LEU A 37 4.60 -14.33 -4.02
N ALA A 38 5.62 -13.92 -4.79
CA ALA A 38 6.99 -13.85 -4.30
C ALA A 38 7.31 -12.56 -3.54
N VAL A 39 6.65 -11.45 -3.86
CA VAL A 39 7.05 -10.12 -3.38
C VAL A 39 5.88 -9.36 -2.76
N THR A 40 4.80 -9.12 -3.51
CA THR A 40 3.74 -8.20 -3.09
C THR A 40 3.01 -8.71 -1.84
N LEU A 41 2.57 -9.97 -1.86
CA LEU A 41 1.82 -10.58 -0.77
C LEU A 41 2.68 -10.76 0.50
N PRO A 42 3.92 -11.29 0.44
CA PRO A 42 4.80 -11.31 1.61
C PRO A 42 5.06 -9.92 2.20
N LEU A 43 5.20 -8.88 1.36
CA LEU A 43 5.41 -7.51 1.81
C LEU A 43 4.16 -6.94 2.51
N ILE A 44 2.97 -7.24 1.99
CA ILE A 44 1.68 -6.89 2.60
C ILE A 44 1.56 -7.55 3.99
N GLU A 45 1.84 -8.86 4.08
CA GLU A 45 1.80 -9.59 5.36
C GLU A 45 2.75 -8.97 6.40
N ALA A 46 4.01 -8.74 6.02
CA ALA A 46 5.00 -8.14 6.90
C ALA A 46 4.65 -6.71 7.33
N THR A 47 4.01 -5.94 6.44
CA THR A 47 3.57 -4.57 6.75
C THR A 47 2.41 -4.58 7.73
N ALA A 48 1.42 -5.47 7.57
CA ALA A 48 0.33 -5.64 8.51
C ALA A 48 0.82 -6.08 9.91
N ASP A 49 1.75 -7.03 9.98
CA ASP A 49 2.36 -7.45 11.25
C ASP A 49 3.14 -6.31 11.92
N ARG A 50 3.83 -5.47 11.12
CA ARG A 50 4.53 -4.28 11.62
C ARG A 50 3.57 -3.23 12.18
N ILE A 51 2.44 -2.98 11.52
CA ILE A 51 1.40 -2.05 12.00
C ILE A 51 0.90 -2.51 13.37
N GLU A 52 0.59 -3.78 13.53
CA GLU A 52 0.12 -4.31 14.82
C GLU A 52 1.17 -4.15 15.92
N MET A 53 2.42 -4.48 15.63
CA MET A 53 3.53 -4.28 16.57
C MET A 53 3.66 -2.79 16.98
N LEU A 54 3.57 -1.86 16.02
CA LEU A 54 3.69 -0.43 16.29
C LEU A 54 2.51 0.10 17.10
N ARG A 55 1.29 -0.36 16.82
CA ARG A 55 0.09 -0.03 17.61
C ARG A 55 0.22 -0.53 19.05
N ALA A 56 0.72 -1.75 19.26
CA ALA A 56 0.99 -2.26 20.60
C ALA A 56 2.04 -1.42 21.35
N LYS A 57 3.11 -1.00 20.65
CA LYS A 57 4.12 -0.09 21.23
C LYS A 57 3.55 1.28 21.56
N LEU A 58 2.67 1.82 20.72
CA LEU A 58 2.00 3.10 20.97
C LEU A 58 1.09 3.02 22.19
N ALA A 59 0.32 1.93 22.33
CA ALA A 59 -0.53 1.70 23.49
C ALA A 59 0.29 1.62 24.79
N ALA A 60 1.37 0.84 24.79
CA ALA A 60 2.27 0.73 25.95
C ALA A 60 2.92 2.07 26.32
N GLU A 61 3.30 2.89 25.34
CA GLU A 61 3.82 4.24 25.57
C GLU A 61 2.77 5.17 26.18
N ALA A 62 1.51 5.06 25.74
CA ALA A 62 0.40 5.85 26.27
C ALA A 62 0.05 5.45 27.72
N GLU A 63 0.22 4.19 28.10
CA GLU A 63 0.02 3.72 29.48
C GLU A 63 1.12 4.23 30.43
N GLN A 64 2.35 4.42 29.94
CA GLN A 64 3.49 4.85 30.75
C GLN A 64 3.55 6.37 30.99
N HIS A 65 2.87 7.15 30.16
CA HIS A 65 2.97 8.60 30.17
C HIS A 65 1.58 9.27 30.17
N ASP A 66 1.29 10.07 31.21
CA ASP A 66 0.07 10.88 31.30
C ASP A 66 -0.06 11.93 30.19
N LYS A 67 1.03 12.25 29.49
CA LYS A 67 1.07 13.21 28.39
C LYS A 67 1.75 12.58 27.18
N LEU A 68 1.35 13.05 25.99
CA LEU A 68 1.91 12.59 24.72
C LEU A 68 3.43 12.82 24.69
N SER A 69 4.21 11.75 24.77
CA SER A 69 5.67 11.81 24.71
C SER A 69 6.14 12.05 23.26
N LEU A 70 7.36 12.59 23.08
CA LEU A 70 7.96 12.72 21.75
C LEU A 70 8.04 11.36 21.04
N ARG A 71 8.37 10.30 21.78
CA ARG A 71 8.43 8.93 21.28
C ARG A 71 7.04 8.43 20.85
N GLY A 72 5.99 8.73 21.62
CA GLY A 72 4.60 8.44 21.23
C GLY A 72 4.20 9.11 19.92
N VAL A 73 4.59 10.38 19.72
CA VAL A 73 4.37 11.10 18.45
C VAL A 73 5.10 10.43 17.28
N GLN A 74 6.35 10.01 17.48
CA GLN A 74 7.15 9.32 16.46
C GLN A 74 6.53 7.97 16.08
N ILE A 75 6.12 7.16 17.07
CA ILE A 75 5.47 5.87 16.81
C ILE A 75 4.14 6.09 16.07
N ALA A 76 3.34 7.07 16.48
CA ALA A 76 2.09 7.39 15.81
C ALA A 76 2.29 7.85 14.36
N ALA A 77 3.37 8.57 14.06
CA ALA A 77 3.74 8.92 12.69
C ALA A 77 4.11 7.68 11.86
N GLU A 78 4.89 6.77 12.43
CA GLU A 78 5.27 5.52 11.76
C GLU A 78 4.05 4.61 11.49
N VAL A 79 3.09 4.52 12.42
CA VAL A 79 1.83 3.81 12.22
C VAL A 79 1.09 4.36 11.00
N ARG A 80 0.88 5.68 10.93
CA ARG A 80 0.18 6.30 9.79
C ARG A 80 0.92 6.09 8.47
N GLN A 81 2.24 6.14 8.48
CA GLN A 81 3.05 5.89 7.29
C GLN A 81 2.91 4.43 6.82
N ALA A 82 2.97 3.47 7.74
CA ALA A 82 2.81 2.05 7.44
C ALA A 82 1.38 1.73 6.95
N GLU A 83 0.34 2.32 7.54
CA GLU A 83 -1.05 2.18 7.07
C GLU A 83 -1.23 2.75 5.65
N SER A 84 -0.64 3.91 5.36
CA SER A 84 -0.65 4.49 4.02
C SER A 84 0.10 3.60 3.01
N GLN A 85 1.22 3.00 3.41
CA GLN A 85 1.95 2.05 2.58
C GLN A 85 1.15 0.78 2.32
N LEU A 86 0.53 0.20 3.36
CA LEU A 86 -0.30 -0.99 3.23
C LEU A 86 -1.45 -0.75 2.25
N THR A 87 -2.13 0.39 2.38
CA THR A 87 -3.22 0.78 1.47
C THR A 87 -2.76 0.82 0.01
N ARG A 88 -1.58 1.41 -0.26
CA ARG A 88 -1.00 1.46 -1.62
C ARG A 88 -0.64 0.07 -2.15
N LEU A 89 -0.07 -0.80 -1.31
CA LEU A 89 0.30 -2.16 -1.70
C LEU A 89 -0.94 -3.00 -2.02
N VAL A 90 -1.98 -2.93 -1.18
CA VAL A 90 -3.24 -3.65 -1.44
C VAL A 90 -3.91 -3.13 -2.71
N ALA A 91 -3.99 -1.81 -2.90
CA ALA A 91 -4.54 -1.22 -4.11
C ALA A 91 -3.78 -1.64 -5.39
N SER A 92 -2.46 -1.89 -5.29
CA SER A 92 -1.66 -2.34 -6.44
C SER A 92 -1.98 -3.77 -6.91
N LEU A 93 -2.70 -4.57 -6.11
CA LEU A 93 -3.16 -5.90 -6.50
C LEU A 93 -4.33 -5.85 -7.50
N GLY A 94 -4.99 -4.69 -7.67
CA GLY A 94 -6.04 -4.51 -8.67
C GLY A 94 -7.27 -5.39 -8.44
N LEU A 95 -7.63 -5.70 -7.18
CA LEU A 95 -8.77 -6.54 -6.83
C LEU A 95 -10.14 -5.84 -6.95
N ASP A 96 -10.16 -4.56 -7.30
CA ASP A 96 -11.40 -3.80 -7.48
C ASP A 96 -12.08 -4.21 -8.80
N ALA A 97 -13.26 -4.81 -8.71
CA ALA A 97 -14.06 -5.29 -9.84
C ALA A 97 -14.57 -4.16 -10.78
N ASN A 98 -14.39 -2.91 -10.37
CA ASN A 98 -14.70 -1.74 -11.17
C ASN A 98 -13.42 -0.88 -11.20
N ASP A 99 -12.68 -0.88 -12.30
CA ASP A 99 -12.25 0.36 -12.95
C ASP A 99 -11.29 0.08 -14.11
N GLU A 100 -11.52 0.82 -15.20
CA GLU A 100 -10.45 1.16 -16.14
C GLU A 100 -9.19 1.51 -15.36
N VAL A 101 -8.08 0.81 -15.64
CA VAL A 101 -6.77 1.07 -15.04
C VAL A 101 -6.52 2.59 -15.00
N PRO A 102 -6.59 3.25 -13.82
CA PRO A 102 -6.38 4.68 -13.78
C PRO A 102 -4.96 4.97 -14.26
N PRO A 103 -4.76 6.02 -15.07
CA PRO A 103 -3.46 6.27 -15.67
C PRO A 103 -2.39 6.39 -14.58
N ILE A 104 -1.31 5.61 -14.73
CA ILE A 104 -0.17 5.41 -13.80
C ILE A 104 0.38 6.74 -13.23
N LYS A 105 0.16 7.87 -13.90
CA LYS A 105 0.41 9.22 -13.37
C LYS A 105 -0.76 10.15 -13.69
N SER A 106 -1.17 10.95 -12.71
CA SER A 106 -2.09 12.08 -12.91
C SER A 106 -1.65 12.92 -14.13
N ALA A 107 -2.61 13.31 -14.97
CA ALA A 107 -2.37 14.16 -16.13
C ALA A 107 -1.57 15.43 -15.78
N LYS A 108 -1.76 15.97 -14.56
CA LYS A 108 -1.01 17.11 -14.03
C LYS A 108 0.50 16.82 -13.87
N HIS A 109 0.85 15.63 -13.37
CA HIS A 109 2.25 15.21 -13.24
C HIS A 109 2.90 14.94 -14.60
N GLN A 110 2.14 14.36 -15.54
CA GLN A 110 2.63 14.15 -16.90
C GLN A 110 2.86 15.48 -17.63
N ALA A 111 1.94 16.44 -17.51
CA ALA A 111 2.08 17.77 -18.08
C ALA A 111 3.27 18.55 -17.47
N ALA A 112 3.48 18.45 -16.16
CA ALA A 112 4.63 19.04 -15.50
C ALA A 112 5.96 18.42 -15.97
N ALA A 113 6.01 17.10 -16.20
CA ALA A 113 7.18 16.44 -16.75
C ALA A 113 7.45 16.85 -18.22
N ARG A 114 6.41 16.89 -19.06
CA ARG A 114 6.49 17.34 -20.47
C ARG A 114 6.99 18.78 -20.57
N SER A 115 6.44 19.71 -19.78
CA SER A 115 6.88 21.12 -19.78
C SER A 115 8.34 21.35 -19.34
N ARG A 116 8.96 20.40 -18.64
CA ARG A 116 10.39 20.45 -18.30
C ARG A 116 11.26 20.01 -19.48
N TRP A 117 10.78 19.06 -20.28
CA TRP A 117 11.50 18.54 -21.44
C TRP A 117 11.35 19.42 -22.68
N ASP A 118 10.14 19.96 -22.90
CA ASP A 118 9.81 20.82 -24.06
C ASP A 118 10.48 22.21 -24.01
N ARG A 119 11.03 22.62 -22.86
CA ARG A 119 11.78 23.88 -22.70
C ARG A 119 13.05 23.98 -23.55
N ARG A 120 13.52 22.90 -24.18
CA ARG A 120 14.62 22.93 -25.15
C ARG A 120 14.23 23.46 -26.54
N SER A 121 12.94 23.61 -26.84
CA SER A 121 12.48 24.09 -28.16
C SER A 121 12.51 25.63 -28.33
N HIS A 122 12.68 26.39 -27.26
CA HIS A 122 12.62 27.87 -27.29
C HIS A 122 13.97 28.60 -27.37
N ARG A 123 15.09 27.90 -27.59
CA ARG A 123 16.36 28.57 -27.93
C ARG A 123 16.46 28.74 -29.45
N ARG A 124 15.58 29.57 -30.03
CA ARG A 124 15.90 30.20 -31.31
C ARG A 124 16.97 31.24 -31.03
N VAL A 125 18.21 30.89 -31.37
CA VAL A 125 19.31 31.86 -31.49
C VAL A 125 18.97 32.68 -32.74
N SER A 126 18.43 33.88 -32.53
CA SER A 126 18.30 34.87 -33.61
C SER A 126 19.72 35.33 -33.97
N ALA A 127 20.08 35.15 -35.23
CA ALA A 127 21.25 35.75 -35.87
C ALA A 127 20.96 37.20 -36.28
#